data_AF-A0A971GMD5-F1
#
_entry.id   AF-A0A971GMD5-F1
#
_cell.length_a   1.000
_cell.length_b   1.000
_cell.length_c   1.000
_cell.angle_alpha   90.00
_cell.angle_beta   90.00
_cell.angle_gamma   90.00
#
_symmetry.space_group_name_H-M   'P 1'
#
loop_
_entity.id
_entity.type
_entity.pdbx_description
1 polymer ?
#
loop_
_entity_poly.entity_id
_entity_poly.type
_entity_poly.pdbx_seq_one_letter_code
_entity_poly.pdbx_strand_id
1 'polypeptide(L)'
;MPAMLIAICLVFSLNLRADECAGAAENYFRLRSMFIRWDTGFVGSKTHHRKRLNRFMADLIGCDIKTDYDFLIDPRLFTGSVDLSSDIIYNDWLYVHGVPDPEYIKGEIPGYEQLLRERVISKTLFAVSGRLVKFRIAESFRGRSVHIYLDRLRLEPAQKRAAE
;
A
#
# COMPACT_ATOMS: atom_id res chain seq x y z
N MET A 1 -20.99 -10.47 39.06
CA MET A 1 -21.21 -10.03 37.66
C MET A 1 -20.01 -9.19 37.21
N PRO A 2 -19.01 -9.74 36.50
CA PRO A 2 -17.89 -8.97 35.97
C PRO A 2 -17.77 -9.20 34.45
N ALA A 3 -18.69 -8.66 33.66
CA ALA A 3 -18.59 -8.72 32.18
C ALA A 3 -18.50 -7.34 31.53
N MET A 4 -18.73 -6.26 32.28
CA MET A 4 -18.86 -4.91 31.71
C MET A 4 -17.56 -4.11 31.65
N LEU A 5 -16.52 -4.51 32.40
CA LEU A 5 -15.25 -3.78 32.48
C LEU A 5 -14.23 -4.16 31.39
N ILE A 6 -14.39 -5.31 30.74
CA ILE A 6 -13.45 -5.77 29.69
C ILE A 6 -13.72 -5.06 28.35
N ALA A 7 -14.98 -4.68 28.08
CA ALA A 7 -15.35 -4.03 26.83
C ALA A 7 -14.82 -2.59 26.69
N ILE A 8 -14.72 -1.84 27.80
CA ILE A 8 -14.26 -0.44 27.76
C ILE A 8 -12.75 -0.38 27.50
N CYS A 9 -11.95 -1.30 28.04
CA CYS A 9 -10.51 -1.35 27.77
C CYS A 9 -10.19 -1.69 26.30
N LEU A 10 -10.99 -2.52 25.63
CA LEU A 10 -10.78 -2.86 24.22
C LEU A 10 -11.10 -1.69 23.28
N VAL A 11 -12.14 -0.90 23.58
CA VAL A 11 -12.50 0.29 22.77
C VAL A 11 -11.54 1.46 23.03
N PHE A 12 -11.00 1.59 24.24
CA PHE A 12 -10.01 2.63 24.56
C PHE A 12 -8.62 2.33 23.98
N SER A 13 -8.24 1.05 23.89
CA SER A 13 -6.96 0.64 23.28
C SER A 13 -6.91 0.86 21.76
N LEU A 14 -8.06 1.03 21.10
CA LEU A 14 -8.15 1.34 19.68
C LEU A 14 -8.05 2.85 19.38
N ASN A 15 -8.33 3.72 20.37
CA ASN A 15 -8.31 5.18 20.17
C ASN A 15 -7.00 5.85 20.60
N LEU A 16 -6.08 5.14 21.26
CA LEU A 16 -4.83 5.69 21.81
C LEU A 16 -3.59 5.50 20.91
N ARG A 17 -3.79 5.16 19.63
CA ARG A 17 -2.72 5.05 18.62
C ARG A 17 -2.89 6.02 17.45
N ALA A 18 -3.57 7.14 17.68
CA ALA A 18 -3.39 8.31 16.83
C ALA A 18 -2.03 8.98 17.15
N ASP A 19 -0.95 8.19 17.23
CA ASP A 19 0.40 8.73 17.06
C ASP A 19 0.40 9.34 15.67
N GLU A 20 0.71 10.64 15.59
CA GLU A 20 0.54 11.49 14.43
C GLU A 20 1.02 10.78 13.15
N CYS A 21 0.06 10.32 12.34
CA CYS A 21 0.36 9.86 10.99
C CYS A 21 1.11 10.99 10.30
N ALA A 22 2.36 10.74 9.88
CA ALA A 22 3.08 11.70 9.07
C ALA A 22 2.38 11.86 7.71
N GLY A 23 2.89 12.75 6.86
CA GLY A 23 2.34 12.92 5.51
C GLY A 23 2.33 11.60 4.71
N ALA A 24 1.31 11.38 3.88
CA ALA A 24 1.12 10.11 3.16
C ALA A 24 2.35 9.67 2.34
N ALA A 25 3.06 10.62 1.73
CA ALA A 25 4.32 10.35 1.01
C ALA A 25 5.50 10.05 1.96
N GLU A 26 5.56 10.72 3.11
CA GLU A 26 6.58 10.46 4.13
C GLU A 26 6.41 9.06 4.73
N ASN A 27 5.18 8.64 4.96
CA ASN A 27 4.84 7.28 5.40
C ASN A 27 5.40 6.23 4.43
N TYR A 28 5.22 6.44 3.13
CA TYR A 28 5.78 5.58 2.09
C TYR A 28 7.32 5.61 2.07
N PHE A 29 7.94 6.79 2.14
CA PHE A 29 9.40 6.92 2.16
C PHE A 29 10.03 6.20 3.36
N ARG A 30 9.42 6.31 4.54
CA ARG A 30 9.83 5.61 5.75
C ARG A 30 9.64 4.10 5.62
N LEU A 31 8.53 3.64 5.05
CA LEU A 31 8.30 2.24 4.72
C LEU A 31 9.43 1.69 3.85
N ARG A 32 9.70 2.34 2.71
CA ARG A 32 10.77 1.96 1.77
C ARG A 32 12.13 1.87 2.47
N SER A 33 12.46 2.88 3.29
CA SER A 33 13.72 2.92 4.05
C SER A 33 13.84 1.77 5.07
N MET A 34 12.75 1.44 5.77
CA MET A 34 12.72 0.32 6.73
C MET A 34 12.84 -1.03 6.02
N PHE A 35 12.19 -1.19 4.86
CA PHE A 35 12.32 -2.38 4.04
C PHE A 35 13.78 -2.59 3.58
N ILE A 36 14.41 -1.56 3.00
CA ILE A 36 15.81 -1.66 2.52
C ILE A 36 16.75 -2.12 3.63
N ARG A 37 16.60 -1.60 4.86
CA ARG A 37 17.40 -2.02 6.02
C ARG A 37 17.17 -3.48 6.40
N TRP A 38 15.93 -3.96 6.29
CA TRP A 38 15.61 -5.37 6.54
C TRP A 38 16.20 -6.26 5.45
N ASP A 39 16.13 -5.83 4.19
CA ASP A 39 16.57 -6.63 3.06
C ASP A 39 18.11 -6.72 2.96
N THR A 40 18.79 -5.60 3.14
CA THR A 40 20.25 -5.48 2.99
C THR A 40 21.05 -5.73 4.27
N GLY A 41 20.38 -5.86 5.42
CA GLY A 41 21.05 -6.03 6.71
C GLY A 41 21.87 -7.34 6.81
N PHE A 42 22.94 -7.33 7.60
CA PHE A 42 23.71 -8.54 7.91
C PHE A 42 22.83 -9.62 8.58
N VAL A 43 23.16 -10.90 8.39
CA VAL A 43 22.33 -12.05 8.82
C VAL A 43 21.83 -11.94 10.26
N GLY A 44 22.65 -11.44 11.20
CA GLY A 44 22.27 -11.23 12.60
C GLY A 44 21.35 -10.01 12.87
N SER A 45 21.40 -8.96 12.04
CA SER A 45 20.57 -7.76 12.22
C SER A 45 19.22 -7.83 11.50
N LYS A 46 19.04 -8.77 10.56
CA LYS A 46 17.78 -8.94 9.80
C LYS A 46 16.56 -9.12 10.69
N THR A 47 16.64 -9.97 11.71
CA THR A 47 15.53 -10.19 12.66
C THR A 47 15.17 -8.91 13.41
N HIS A 48 16.17 -8.09 13.77
CA HIS A 48 15.95 -6.80 14.41
C HIS A 48 15.23 -5.82 13.46
N HIS A 49 15.70 -5.70 12.22
CA HIS A 49 15.06 -4.83 11.22
C HIS A 49 13.66 -5.29 10.85
N ARG A 50 13.41 -6.60 10.75
CA ARG A 50 12.07 -7.16 10.54
C ARG A 50 11.11 -6.77 11.66
N LYS A 51 11.54 -6.89 12.92
CA LYS A 51 10.73 -6.49 14.09
C LYS A 51 10.43 -4.99 14.07
N ARG A 52 11.40 -4.16 13.69
CA ARG A 52 11.21 -2.70 13.55
C ARG A 52 10.23 -2.36 12.43
N LEU A 53 10.38 -2.98 11.27
CA LEU A 53 9.44 -2.82 10.15
C LEU A 53 8.03 -3.25 10.56
N ASN A 54 7.89 -4.40 11.24
CA ASN A 54 6.59 -4.89 11.69
C ASN A 54 5.91 -3.92 12.67
N ARG A 55 6.66 -3.39 13.64
CA ARG A 55 6.16 -2.38 14.58
C ARG A 55 5.72 -1.11 13.83
N PHE A 56 6.59 -0.58 12.98
CA PHE A 56 6.29 0.60 12.16
C PHE A 56 5.00 0.40 11.35
N MET A 57 4.83 -0.75 10.70
CA MET A 57 3.62 -1.06 9.93
C MET A 57 2.37 -1.18 10.81
N ALA A 58 2.49 -1.69 12.04
CA ALA A 58 1.38 -1.75 12.99
C ALA A 58 0.96 -0.36 13.47
N ASP A 59 1.93 0.55 13.64
CA ASP A 59 1.67 1.95 14.00
C ASP A 59 1.07 2.73 12.83
N LEU A 60 1.32 2.30 11.59
CA LEU A 60 0.82 2.91 10.37
C LEU A 60 -0.64 2.53 10.03
N ILE A 61 -1.23 1.56 10.75
CA ILE A 61 -2.62 1.16 10.53
C ILE A 61 -3.54 2.34 10.84
N GLY A 62 -4.44 2.67 9.91
CA GLY A 62 -5.33 3.82 9.97
C GLY A 62 -4.76 5.09 9.34
N CYS A 63 -3.47 5.11 9.00
CA CYS A 63 -2.82 6.23 8.31
C CYS A 63 -2.97 6.13 6.79
N ASP A 64 -2.94 7.29 6.14
CA ASP A 64 -2.89 7.36 4.68
C ASP A 64 -1.44 7.14 4.19
N ILE A 65 -1.31 6.45 3.07
CA ILE A 65 -0.04 6.21 2.37
C ILE A 65 -0.21 6.64 0.93
N LYS A 66 0.80 7.29 0.35
CA LYS A 66 0.90 7.59 -1.08
C LYS A 66 2.26 7.17 -1.60
N THR A 67 2.28 6.29 -2.60
CA THR A 67 3.51 5.83 -3.26
C THR A 67 4.05 6.87 -4.23
N ASP A 68 5.30 6.66 -4.68
CA ASP A 68 5.82 7.33 -5.88
C ASP A 68 5.11 6.83 -7.15
N TYR A 69 5.37 7.51 -8.27
CA TYR A 69 4.83 7.17 -9.61
C TYR A 69 5.59 6.01 -10.24
N ASP A 70 5.55 4.84 -9.59
CA ASP A 70 6.29 3.65 -10.02
C ASP A 70 5.37 2.52 -10.49
N PHE A 71 4.04 2.76 -10.52
CA PHE A 71 3.06 1.69 -10.67
C PHE A 71 2.42 1.62 -12.08
N LEU A 72 2.57 0.50 -12.78
CA LEU A 72 1.77 0.18 -13.98
C LEU A 72 0.48 -0.56 -13.57
N ILE A 73 -0.67 -0.23 -14.15
CA ILE A 73 -1.97 -0.80 -13.74
C ILE A 73 -2.48 -1.80 -14.77
N ASP A 74 -2.87 -2.99 -14.32
CA ASP A 74 -3.59 -3.98 -15.11
C ASP A 74 -5.11 -3.65 -15.10
N PRO A 75 -5.78 -3.54 -16.26
CA PRO A 75 -7.20 -3.23 -16.33
C PRO A 75 -8.12 -4.23 -15.60
N ARG A 76 -7.66 -5.45 -15.34
CA ARG A 76 -8.38 -6.45 -14.53
C ARG A 76 -8.60 -6.01 -13.08
N LEU A 77 -7.83 -5.02 -12.61
CA LEU A 77 -8.02 -4.32 -11.34
C LEU A 77 -9.44 -3.74 -11.20
N PHE A 78 -10.11 -3.43 -12.31
CA PHE A 78 -11.42 -2.76 -12.32
C PHE A 78 -12.62 -3.72 -12.44
N THR A 79 -12.40 -5.02 -12.71
CA THR A 79 -13.49 -5.99 -12.95
C THR A 79 -13.91 -6.79 -11.71
N GLY A 80 -13.43 -6.41 -10.52
CA GLY A 80 -13.96 -6.88 -9.23
C GLY A 80 -13.53 -8.29 -8.76
N SER A 81 -12.62 -8.97 -9.45
CA SER A 81 -12.25 -10.36 -9.12
C SER A 81 -10.77 -10.60 -8.83
N VAL A 82 -9.96 -9.55 -8.77
CA VAL A 82 -8.52 -9.75 -8.60
C VAL A 82 -8.19 -9.40 -7.16
N ASP A 83 -7.87 -10.42 -6.37
CA ASP A 83 -6.86 -10.30 -5.33
C ASP A 83 -5.69 -9.55 -5.96
N LEU A 84 -5.67 -8.24 -5.77
CA LEU A 84 -4.62 -7.38 -6.27
C LEU A 84 -3.38 -7.59 -5.40
N SER A 85 -2.82 -8.78 -5.51
CA SER A 85 -1.49 -8.93 -6.05
C SER A 85 -1.35 -7.98 -7.24
N SER A 86 -1.17 -6.71 -6.92
CA SER A 86 -0.32 -5.86 -7.72
C SER A 86 1.01 -6.61 -7.81
N ASP A 87 1.20 -7.44 -8.83
CA ASP A 87 2.51 -7.44 -9.48
C ASP A 87 2.56 -6.14 -10.27
N ILE A 88 2.53 -5.04 -9.53
CA ILE A 88 3.01 -3.78 -10.01
C ILE A 88 4.41 -3.73 -9.46
N ILE A 89 5.29 -4.38 -10.21
CA ILE A 89 6.64 -4.65 -9.77
C ILE A 89 7.41 -3.34 -9.85
N TYR A 90 7.67 -2.75 -8.69
CA TYR A 90 8.94 -2.09 -8.46
C TYR A 90 9.77 -3.01 -7.56
N ASN A 91 10.73 -3.73 -8.14
CA ASN A 91 11.73 -4.55 -7.44
C ASN A 91 11.17 -5.62 -6.46
N ASP A 92 10.03 -6.27 -6.76
CA ASP A 92 9.47 -7.45 -6.06
C ASP A 92 9.22 -7.30 -4.54
N TRP A 93 9.26 -6.08 -4.00
CA TRP A 93 9.25 -5.86 -2.54
C TRP A 93 7.96 -5.31 -1.96
N LEU A 94 7.11 -4.64 -2.75
CA LEU A 94 5.87 -4.02 -2.26
C LEU A 94 4.67 -4.44 -3.10
N TYR A 95 3.66 -4.98 -2.42
CA TYR A 95 2.37 -5.37 -2.98
C TYR A 95 1.26 -4.53 -2.35
N VAL A 96 0.45 -3.86 -3.16
CA VAL A 96 -0.68 -3.02 -2.77
C VAL A 96 -1.99 -3.68 -3.18
N HIS A 97 -2.78 -4.05 -2.17
CA HIS A 97 -4.09 -4.68 -2.28
C HIS A 97 -5.17 -3.64 -1.96
N GLY A 98 -6.27 -3.63 -2.70
CA GLY A 98 -7.39 -2.74 -2.40
C GLY A 98 -8.40 -2.72 -3.54
N VAL A 99 -9.64 -2.36 -3.22
CA VAL A 99 -10.66 -2.11 -4.23
C VAL A 99 -10.56 -0.63 -4.62
N PRO A 100 -10.28 -0.31 -5.89
CA PRO A 100 -10.26 1.06 -6.32
C PRO A 100 -11.68 1.62 -6.38
N ASP A 101 -11.82 2.91 -6.13
CA ASP A 101 -13.11 3.60 -6.21
C ASP A 101 -13.53 3.77 -7.69
N PRO A 102 -14.61 3.11 -8.17
CA PRO A 102 -15.02 3.17 -9.57
C PRO A 102 -15.40 4.57 -10.05
N GLU A 103 -15.98 5.39 -9.16
CA GLU A 103 -16.40 6.75 -9.50
C GLU A 103 -15.18 7.66 -9.69
N TYR A 104 -14.19 7.50 -8.82
CA TYR A 104 -12.91 8.21 -8.91
C TYR A 104 -12.16 7.87 -10.20
N ILE A 105 -12.05 6.57 -10.52
CA ILE A 105 -11.32 6.11 -11.70
C ILE A 105 -11.89 6.67 -13.00
N LYS A 106 -13.21 6.68 -13.14
CA LYS A 106 -13.88 7.11 -14.37
C LYS A 106 -13.61 8.59 -14.68
N GLY A 107 -13.43 9.42 -13.65
CA GLY A 107 -13.12 10.84 -13.79
C GLY A 107 -11.63 11.14 -13.99
N GLU A 108 -10.76 10.40 -13.31
CA GLU A 108 -9.35 10.79 -13.14
C GLU A 108 -8.36 10.03 -14.04
N ILE A 109 -8.76 8.92 -14.66
CA ILE A 109 -7.88 8.13 -15.54
C ILE A 109 -8.23 8.38 -17.02
N PRO A 110 -7.41 9.16 -17.76
CA PRO A 110 -7.62 9.39 -19.18
C PRO A 110 -7.60 8.07 -19.97
N GLY A 111 -8.61 7.82 -20.80
CA GLY A 111 -8.68 6.61 -21.61
C GLY A 111 -9.06 5.34 -20.82
N TYR A 112 -9.62 5.47 -19.62
CA TYR A 112 -10.13 4.35 -18.82
C TYR A 112 -10.96 3.34 -19.64
N GLU A 113 -11.91 3.84 -20.44
CA GLU A 113 -12.75 3.02 -21.32
C GLU A 113 -11.95 2.21 -22.34
N GLN A 114 -10.82 2.74 -22.80
CA GLN A 114 -9.92 2.05 -23.73
C GLN A 114 -9.10 0.97 -23.01
N LEU A 115 -8.57 1.27 -21.82
CA LEU A 115 -7.84 0.30 -20.98
C LEU A 115 -8.71 -0.93 -20.66
N LEU A 116 -9.99 -0.72 -20.31
CA LEU A 116 -10.93 -1.80 -20.05
C LEU A 116 -11.16 -2.70 -21.28
N ARG A 117 -11.32 -2.09 -22.46
CA ARG A 117 -11.59 -2.82 -23.71
C ARG A 117 -10.38 -3.62 -24.18
N GLU A 118 -9.20 -3.01 -24.14
CA GLU A 118 -7.98 -3.60 -24.69
C GLU A 118 -7.38 -4.66 -23.77
N ARG A 119 -7.70 -4.63 -22.45
CA ARG A 119 -7.10 -5.50 -21.42
C ARG A 119 -5.56 -5.46 -21.43
N VAL A 120 -4.99 -4.32 -21.84
CA VAL A 120 -3.55 -4.08 -21.91
C VAL A 120 -3.10 -3.31 -20.67
N ILE A 121 -1.96 -3.69 -20.11
CA ILE A 121 -1.30 -2.99 -19.01
C ILE A 121 -1.07 -1.52 -19.40
N SER A 122 -1.34 -0.59 -18.48
CA SER A 122 -1.15 0.84 -18.75
C SER A 122 0.28 1.14 -19.18
N LYS A 123 0.45 2.09 -20.11
CA LYS A 123 1.77 2.66 -20.47
C LYS A 123 2.16 3.84 -19.57
N THR A 124 1.25 4.26 -18.71
CA THR A 124 1.41 5.36 -17.75
C THR A 124 1.72 4.78 -16.38
N LEU A 125 2.64 5.43 -15.67
CA LEU A 125 2.94 5.14 -14.28
C LEU A 125 1.96 5.88 -13.37
N PHE A 126 1.58 5.26 -12.26
CA PHE A 126 0.62 5.77 -11.31
C PHE A 126 1.26 5.87 -9.93
N ALA A 127 0.84 6.86 -9.15
CA ALA A 127 0.97 6.83 -7.71
C ALA A 127 -0.28 6.18 -7.13
N VAL A 128 -0.10 5.26 -6.18
CA VAL A 128 -1.18 4.60 -5.48
C VAL A 128 -1.32 5.23 -4.10
N SER A 129 -2.54 5.58 -3.71
CA SER A 129 -2.80 6.10 -2.38
C SER A 129 -4.05 5.50 -1.75
N GLY A 130 -4.10 5.53 -0.42
CA GLY A 130 -5.24 5.04 0.34
C GLY A 130 -4.91 4.88 1.82
N ARG A 131 -5.91 4.52 2.61
CA ARG A 131 -5.77 4.33 4.05
C ARG A 131 -5.35 2.90 4.36
N LEU A 132 -4.25 2.71 5.07
CA LEU A 132 -3.78 1.37 5.44
C LEU A 132 -4.73 0.71 6.45
N VAL A 133 -5.32 -0.43 6.09
CA VAL A 133 -6.20 -1.19 6.99
C VAL A 133 -5.53 -2.45 7.55
N LYS A 134 -4.62 -3.05 6.78
CA LYS A 134 -3.92 -4.28 7.14
C LYS A 134 -2.60 -4.36 6.39
N PHE A 135 -1.67 -5.15 6.92
CA PHE A 135 -0.44 -5.49 6.23
C PHE A 135 -0.02 -6.94 6.47
N ARG A 136 0.90 -7.43 5.65
CA ARG A 136 1.63 -8.69 5.83
C ARG A 136 3.08 -8.48 5.40
N ILE A 137 4.01 -9.00 6.19
CA ILE A 137 5.44 -9.04 5.84
C ILE A 137 5.79 -10.50 5.54
N ALA A 138 6.33 -10.77 4.37
CA ALA A 138 6.66 -12.11 3.91
C ALA A 138 8.14 -12.24 3.57
N GLU A 139 8.71 -13.40 3.89
CA GLU A 139 10.05 -13.81 3.49
C GLU A 139 9.93 -15.18 2.85
N SER A 140 10.43 -15.30 1.63
CA SER A 140 10.37 -16.51 0.81
C SER A 140 11.70 -16.74 0.12
N PHE A 141 11.82 -17.89 -0.58
CA PHE A 141 12.98 -18.16 -1.42
C PHE A 141 13.16 -17.15 -2.56
N ARG A 142 12.08 -16.45 -2.97
CA ARG A 142 12.11 -15.42 -4.01
C ARG A 142 12.54 -14.05 -3.49
N GLY A 143 12.69 -13.90 -2.18
CA GLY A 143 13.03 -12.63 -1.55
C GLY A 143 12.02 -12.22 -0.47
N ARG A 144 12.10 -10.95 -0.11
CA ARG A 144 11.30 -10.35 0.96
C ARG A 144 10.30 -9.37 0.37
N SER A 145 9.10 -9.37 0.93
CA SER A 145 8.05 -8.49 0.48
C SER A 145 7.20 -7.96 1.62
N VAL A 146 6.58 -6.81 1.36
CA VAL A 146 5.56 -6.17 2.18
C VAL A 146 4.29 -6.13 1.36
N HIS A 147 3.20 -6.60 1.93
CA HIS A 147 1.86 -6.53 1.35
C HIS A 147 1.05 -5.55 2.19
N ILE A 148 0.51 -4.50 1.59
CA ILE A 148 -0.36 -3.52 2.22
C ILE A 148 -1.77 -3.63 1.67
N TYR A 149 -2.77 -3.45 2.52
CA TYR A 149 -4.17 -3.45 2.14
C TYR A 149 -4.71 -2.06 2.40
N LEU A 150 -5.20 -1.41 1.36
CA LEU A 150 -5.67 -0.03 1.39
C LEU A 150 -7.19 0.01 1.25
N ASP A 151 -7.82 0.79 2.11
CA ASP A 151 -9.19 1.28 1.91
C ASP A 151 -9.16 2.56 1.06
N ARG A 152 -10.21 2.75 0.25
CA ARG A 152 -10.37 3.88 -0.68
C ARG A 152 -9.14 4.06 -1.60
N LEU A 153 -8.78 3.01 -2.33
CA LEU A 153 -7.62 3.03 -3.20
C LEU A 153 -7.82 4.03 -4.34
N ARG A 154 -6.91 4.99 -4.44
CA ARG A 154 -6.87 6.06 -5.46
C ARG A 154 -5.62 5.91 -6.32
N LEU A 155 -5.80 6.13 -7.61
CA LEU A 155 -4.75 6.03 -8.62
C LEU A 155 -4.56 7.39 -9.29
N GLU A 156 -3.36 7.95 -9.15
CA GLU A 156 -3.02 9.25 -9.74
C GLU A 156 -2.00 9.04 -10.87
N PRO A 157 -2.35 9.32 -12.13
CA PRO A 157 -1.44 9.14 -13.25
C PRO A 157 -0.29 10.16 -13.17
N ALA A 158 0.93 9.70 -13.49
CA ALA A 158 2.04 10.61 -13.74
C ALA A 158 1.65 11.53 -14.90
N GLN A 159 1.57 12.83 -14.64
CA GLN A 159 1.34 13.79 -15.73
C GLN A 159 2.48 13.65 -16.74
N LYS A 160 2.13 13.37 -18.00
CA LYS A 160 3.07 13.61 -19.09
C LYS A 160 3.40 15.09 -19.02
N ARG A 161 4.65 15.44 -18.71
CA ARG A 161 5.17 16.74 -19.13
C ARG A 161 4.86 16.81 -20.62
N ALA A 162 4.00 17.72 -21.02
CA ALA A 162 3.81 18.04 -22.42
C ALA A 162 5.22 18.33 -22.96
N ALA A 163 5.67 17.47 -23.88
CA ALA A 163 6.84 17.81 -24.67
C ALA A 163 6.40 19.00 -25.54
N GLU A 164 6.83 20.19 -25.13
CA GLU A 164 6.91 21.36 -26.02
C GLU A 164 7.94 21.10 -27.12
#